data_AF-A0A1I7AII7-F1
#
_entry.id   AF-A0A1I7AII7-F1
#
_cell.length_a   1.000
_cell.length_b   1.000
_cell.length_c   1.000
_cell.angle_alpha   90.00
_cell.angle_beta   90.00
_cell.angle_gamma   90.00
#
_symmetry.space_group_name_H-M   'P 1'
#
loop_
_entity.id
_entity.type
_entity.pdbx_description
1 polymer ?
#
loop_
_entity_poly.entity_id
_entity_poly.type
_entity_poly.pdbx_seq_one_letter_code
_entity_poly.pdbx_strand_id
1 'polypeptide(L)'
;MTVQTWLVQTWPVQTWPVQTWPVQTWPCPTCGEDRLFEQPPCADGHTEDDGECPEWVCTDCGGAFLLGGFDVVVPAVVRRAA
;
A
#
# COMPACT_ATOMS: atom_id res chain seq x y z
N MET A 1 48.93 28.42 1.02
CA MET A 1 48.56 27.01 0.86
C MET A 1 47.66 26.65 2.03
N THR A 2 46.34 26.63 1.83
CA THR A 2 45.38 26.41 2.92
C THR A 2 44.76 25.04 2.72
N VAL A 3 45.01 24.12 3.65
CA VAL A 3 44.45 22.76 3.60
C VAL A 3 43.02 22.83 4.11
N GLN A 4 42.05 22.63 3.21
CA GLN A 4 40.63 22.59 3.56
C GLN A 4 40.29 21.16 3.96
N THR A 5 40.10 20.92 5.26
CA THR A 5 39.66 19.64 5.78
C THR A 5 38.13 19.56 5.67
N TRP A 6 37.65 18.91 4.60
CA TRP A 6 36.23 18.61 4.45
C TRP A 6 35.82 17.55 5.47
N LEU A 7 34.77 17.85 6.25
CA LEU A 7 34.18 16.89 7.17
C LEU A 7 33.41 15.84 6.37
N VAL A 8 33.79 14.57 6.54
CA VAL A 8 33.07 13.44 5.94
C VAL A 8 31.75 13.29 6.69
N GLN A 9 30.64 13.55 6.02
CA GLN A 9 29.30 13.39 6.59
C GLN A 9 28.94 11.90 6.59
N THR A 10 28.94 11.25 7.75
CA THR A 10 28.41 9.90 7.90
C THR A 10 26.90 9.98 8.01
N TRP A 11 26.21 9.79 6.89
CA TRP A 11 24.76 9.66 6.91
C TRP A 11 24.37 8.42 7.73
N PRO A 12 23.41 8.52 8.67
CA PRO A 12 22.94 7.36 9.40
C PRO A 12 22.29 6.38 8.43
N VAL A 13 22.58 5.09 8.58
CA VAL A 13 21.85 4.05 7.85
C VAL A 13 20.40 4.10 8.36
N GLN A 14 19.46 4.42 7.48
CA GLN A 14 18.05 4.40 7.83
C GLN A 14 17.66 2.93 7.98
N THR A 15 17.53 2.45 9.23
CA THR A 15 16.90 1.17 9.51
C THR A 15 15.40 1.37 9.36
N TRP A 16 14.92 1.37 8.13
CA TRP A 16 13.49 1.25 7.86
C TRP A 16 12.99 0.02 8.64
N PRO A 17 11.95 0.13 9.48
CA PRO A 17 11.36 -1.05 10.08
C PRO A 17 10.98 -2.00 8.94
N VAL A 18 11.20 -3.31 9.13
CA VAL A 18 10.64 -4.31 8.22
C VAL A 18 9.15 -4.00 8.13
N GLN A 19 8.65 -3.77 6.92
CA GLN A 19 7.32 -3.19 6.75
C GLN A 19 6.28 -4.06 7.46
N THR A 20 5.74 -3.59 8.58
CA THR A 20 4.72 -4.31 9.35
C THR A 20 3.38 -4.04 8.71
N TRP A 21 3.13 -4.62 7.54
CA TRP A 21 1.85 -4.49 6.86
C TRP A 21 0.72 -5.13 7.67
N PRO A 22 -0.53 -4.64 7.53
CA PRO A 22 -1.68 -5.22 8.21
C PRO A 22 -1.89 -6.65 7.77
N VAL A 23 -2.22 -7.52 8.73
CA VAL A 23 -2.65 -8.87 8.45
C VAL A 23 -3.94 -9.19 9.20
N GLN A 24 -4.85 -9.91 8.53
CA GLN A 24 -6.13 -10.37 9.11
C GLN A 24 -6.48 -11.78 8.65
N THR A 25 -7.27 -12.50 9.44
CA THR A 25 -7.70 -13.87 9.12
C THR A 25 -9.15 -13.88 8.64
N TRP A 26 -9.39 -14.40 7.44
CA TRP A 26 -10.72 -14.47 6.80
C TRP A 26 -10.93 -15.75 5.97
N PRO A 27 -12.18 -16.14 5.70
CA PRO A 27 -12.48 -17.28 4.84
C PRO A 27 -12.06 -16.99 3.39
N CYS A 28 -11.17 -17.82 2.85
CA CYS A 28 -10.71 -17.70 1.47
C CYS A 28 -11.60 -18.53 0.54
N PRO A 29 -12.28 -17.93 -0.45
CA PRO A 29 -13.15 -18.67 -1.37
C PRO A 29 -12.38 -19.63 -2.27
N THR A 30 -11.09 -19.37 -2.51
CA THR A 30 -10.23 -20.21 -3.33
C THR A 30 -9.67 -21.41 -2.54
N CYS A 31 -9.24 -21.20 -1.29
CA CYS A 31 -8.68 -22.26 -0.45
C CYS A 31 -9.76 -23.09 0.27
N GLY A 32 -10.94 -22.51 0.51
CA GLY A 32 -12.03 -23.16 1.24
C GLY A 32 -11.87 -23.16 2.77
N GLU A 33 -10.92 -22.40 3.31
CA GLU A 33 -10.65 -22.29 4.75
C GLU A 33 -10.23 -20.86 5.13
N ASP A 34 -10.16 -20.59 6.43
CA ASP A 34 -9.66 -19.34 6.96
C ASP A 34 -8.16 -19.20 6.68
N ARG A 35 -7.78 -18.10 6.03
CA ARG A 35 -6.40 -17.78 5.65
C ARG A 35 -5.99 -16.42 6.16
N LEU A 36 -4.68 -16.23 6.28
CA LEU A 36 -4.10 -14.92 6.54
C LEU A 36 -4.08 -14.10 5.24
N PHE A 37 -4.62 -12.89 5.32
CA PHE A 37 -4.62 -11.89 4.27
C PHE A 37 -3.71 -10.74 4.69
N GLU A 38 -2.89 -10.27 3.78
CA GLU A 38 -2.06 -9.07 3.94
C GLU A 38 -2.59 -7.94 3.06
N GLN A 39 -2.41 -6.71 3.52
CA GLN A 39 -2.78 -5.51 2.77
C GLN A 39 -1.51 -4.88 2.17
N PRO A 40 -1.21 -5.10 0.87
CA PRO A 40 -0.06 -4.49 0.24
C PRO A 40 -0.21 -2.96 0.09
N PRO A 41 0.92 -2.23 0.02
CA PRO A 41 0.96 -0.82 -0.26
C PRO A 41 0.57 -0.63 -1.72
N CYS A 42 -0.02 0.53 -2.00
CA CYS A 42 -0.41 0.86 -3.36
C CYS A 42 0.79 1.13 -4.25
N ALA A 43 1.17 0.14 -5.08
CA ALA A 43 2.20 0.32 -6.11
C ALA A 43 1.77 1.26 -7.26
N ASP A 44 0.46 1.48 -7.43
CA ASP A 44 -0.12 2.27 -8.54
C ASP A 44 -0.35 3.76 -8.22
N GLY A 45 0.13 4.26 -7.07
CA GLY A 45 0.09 5.70 -6.75
C GLY A 45 -1.31 6.26 -6.46
N HIS A 46 -2.26 5.39 -6.07
CA HIS A 46 -3.62 5.78 -5.67
C HIS A 46 -3.70 6.45 -4.28
N THR A 47 -2.60 6.47 -3.54
CA THR A 47 -2.49 7.08 -2.20
C THR A 47 -1.37 8.12 -2.21
N GLU A 48 -1.56 9.25 -1.54
CA GLU A 48 -0.61 10.37 -1.52
C GLU A 48 0.74 10.03 -0.84
N ASP A 49 0.85 8.87 -0.17
CA ASP A 49 2.01 8.46 0.65
C ASP A 49 2.32 6.95 0.57
N ASP A 50 2.10 6.28 -0.58
CA ASP A 50 2.24 4.81 -0.69
C ASP A 50 1.41 4.04 0.37
N GLY A 51 0.29 4.64 0.79
CA GLY A 51 -0.64 4.12 1.79
C GLY A 51 -1.23 2.75 1.44
N GLU A 52 -1.89 2.14 2.42
CA GLU A 52 -2.40 0.78 2.35
C GLU A 52 -3.52 0.68 1.30
N CYS A 53 -3.38 -0.21 0.32
CA CYS A 53 -4.38 -0.38 -0.74
C CYS A 53 -5.63 -1.07 -0.22
N PRO A 54 -6.85 -0.78 -0.70
CA PRO A 54 -8.07 -1.41 -0.19
C PRO A 54 -8.15 -2.91 -0.46
N GLU A 55 -7.18 -3.46 -1.20
CA GLU A 55 -7.07 -4.88 -1.49
C GLU A 55 -6.43 -5.66 -0.35
N TRP A 56 -7.03 -6.81 -0.06
CA TRP A 56 -6.53 -7.79 0.88
C TRP A 56 -6.19 -9.06 0.13
N VAL A 57 -4.95 -9.50 0.23
CA VAL A 57 -4.38 -10.60 -0.56
C VAL A 57 -4.12 -11.82 0.32
N CYS A 58 -4.65 -12.98 -0.06
CA CYS A 58 -4.39 -14.23 0.62
C CYS A 58 -2.90 -14.60 0.50
N THR A 59 -2.22 -14.75 1.62
CA THR A 59 -0.78 -15.09 1.66
C THR A 59 -0.45 -16.51 1.18
N ASP A 60 -1.47 -17.36 0.98
CA ASP A 60 -1.32 -18.75 0.55
C ASP A 60 -1.57 -18.93 -0.96
N CYS A 61 -2.72 -18.47 -1.47
CA CYS A 61 -3.09 -18.63 -2.88
C CYS A 61 -2.97 -17.36 -3.74
N GLY A 62 -2.73 -16.20 -3.15
CA GLY A 62 -2.66 -14.92 -3.86
C GLY A 62 -4.01 -14.34 -4.30
N GLY A 63 -5.13 -14.99 -3.96
CA GLY A 63 -6.46 -14.44 -4.22
C GLY A 63 -6.71 -13.17 -3.42
N ALA A 64 -7.19 -12.11 -4.06
CA ALA A 64 -7.41 -10.81 -3.44
C ALA A 64 -8.88 -10.39 -3.47
N PHE A 65 -9.31 -9.61 -2.48
CA PHE A 65 -10.58 -8.90 -2.51
C PHE A 65 -10.45 -7.49 -1.97
N LEU A 66 -11.34 -6.60 -2.42
CA LEU A 66 -11.38 -5.22 -1.97
C LEU A 66 -12.30 -5.10 -0.75
N LEU A 67 -11.78 -4.58 0.36
CA LEU A 67 -12.58 -4.05 1.45
C LEU A 67 -12.48 -2.53 1.46
N GLY A 68 -13.16 -1.89 0.50
CA GLY A 68 -13.36 -0.45 0.45
C GLY A 68 -14.82 -0.12 0.79
N GLY A 69 -15.02 0.78 1.76
CA GLY A 69 -16.33 1.32 2.12
C GLY A 69 -16.97 2.07 0.96
N PHE A 70 -18.30 2.23 1.01
CA PHE A 70 -19.11 2.88 -0.02
C PHE A 70 -18.47 4.17 -0.55
N ASP A 71 -17.77 4.10 -1.67
CA ASP A 71 -17.43 5.29 -2.43
C ASP A 71 -18.76 5.95 -2.79
N VAL A 72 -18.97 7.19 -2.33
CA VAL A 72 -20.13 7.96 -2.77
C VAL A 72 -20.00 8.10 -4.28
N VAL A 73 -20.82 7.36 -5.02
CA VAL A 73 -20.95 7.50 -6.46
C VAL A 73 -21.50 8.89 -6.73
N VAL A 74 -20.62 9.86 -6.95
CA VAL A 74 -21.01 11.19 -7.41
C VAL A 74 -21.28 11.12 -8.92
N PRO A 75 -22.48 11.50 -9.37
CA PRO A 75 -22.80 11.47 -10.80
C PRO A 75 -21.92 12.48 -11.55
N ALA A 76 -21.27 12.01 -12.61
CA ALA A 76 -20.54 12.89 -13.52
C ALA A 76 -21.53 13.77 -14.30
N VAL A 77 -21.50 15.08 -14.06
CA VAL A 77 -22.28 16.04 -14.85
C VAL A 77 -21.51 16.35 -16.14
N VAL A 78 -21.88 15.69 -17.23
CA VAL A 78 -21.35 16.00 -18.56
C VAL A 78 -22.09 17.20 -19.13
N ARG A 79 -21.41 18.34 -19.26
CA ARG A 79 -21.94 19.45 -20.06
C ARG A 79 -21.66 19.17 -21.53
N ARG A 80 -22.69 19.18 -22.35
CA ARG A 80 -22.54 19.20 -23.81
C ARG A 80 -22.08 20.59 -24.22
N ALA A 81 -20.99 20.65 -24.99
CA ALA A 81 -20.62 21.87 -25.70
C ALA A 81 -21.70 22.18 -26.76
N ALA A 82 -22.11 23.44 -26.82
CA ALA A 82 -23.03 23.98 -27.82
C ALA A 82 -22.25 24.46 -29.05
#